data_AF-A0A2V6CDK1-F1
#
_entry.id   AF-A0A2V6CDK1-F1
#
_cell.length_a   1.000
_cell.length_b   1.000
_cell.length_c   1.000
_cell.angle_alpha   90.00
_cell.angle_beta   90.00
_cell.angle_gamma   90.00
#
_symmetry.space_group_name_H-M   'P 1'
#
loop_
_entity.id
_entity.type
_entity.pdbx_description
1 polymer ?
#
loop_
_entity_poly.entity_id
_entity_poly.type
_entity_poly.pdbx_seq_one_letter_code
_entity_poly.pdbx_strand_id
1 'polypeptide(L)' 'MHLLYQKADHLSGEVIGAAIEVHRNKGPGLIESIYERCLLRELELRSIPATM' A
#
# COMPACT_ATOMS: atom_id res chain seq x y z
N MET A 1 22.29 -5.34 -12.39
CA MET A 1 21.20 -5.19 -11.40
C MET A 1 21.50 -3.97 -10.54
N HIS A 2 20.51 -3.13 -10.24
CA HIS A 2 20.69 -1.99 -9.35
C HIS A 2 20.88 -2.47 -7.90
N LEU A 3 21.79 -1.86 -7.14
CA LEU A 3 22.14 -2.27 -5.76
C LEU A 3 20.94 -2.26 -4.80
N LEU A 4 19.94 -1.41 -5.08
CA LEU A 4 18.72 -1.30 -4.27
C LEU A 4 17.58 -2.22 -4.74
N TYR A 5 17.80 -3.08 -5.74
CA TYR A 5 16.73 -3.89 -6.35
C TYR A 5 15.99 -4.73 -5.30
N GLN A 6 16.70 -5.49 -4.47
CA GLN A 6 16.08 -6.33 -3.44
C GLN A 6 15.27 -5.52 -2.42
N LYS A 7 15.75 -4.33 -2.05
CA LYS A 7 15.02 -3.44 -1.14
C LYS A 7 13.73 -2.93 -1.80
N ALA A 8 13.80 -2.52 -3.06
CA ALA A 8 12.65 -2.03 -3.80
C ALA A 8 11.62 -3.14 -4.06
N ASP A 9 12.07 -4.34 -4.40
CA ASP A 9 11.23 -5.52 -4.63
C ASP A 9 10.42 -5.89 -3.38
N HIS A 10 11.10 -5.99 -2.22
CA HIS A 10 10.44 -6.23 -0.94
C HIS A 10 9.43 -5.14 -0.57
N LEU A 11 9.84 -3.85 -0.67
CA LEU A 11 8.95 -2.74 -0.36
C LEU A 11 7.73 -2.70 -1.29
N SER A 12 7.93 -3.00 -2.58
CA SER A 12 6.83 -3.04 -3.56
C SER A 12 5.84 -4.14 -3.22
N GLY A 13 6.32 -5.33 -2.83
CA GLY A 13 5.46 -6.42 -2.37
C GLY A 13 4.58 -6.04 -1.19
N GLU A 14 5.14 -5.36 -0.19
CA GLU A 14 4.40 -4.91 0.99
C GLU A 14 3.31 -3.87 0.64
N VAL A 15 3.66 -2.89 -0.19
CA VAL A 15 2.71 -1.84 -0.63
C VAL A 15 1.59 -2.42 -1.50
N ILE A 16 1.91 -3.34 -2.41
CA ILE A 16 0.91 -4.03 -3.23
C ILE A 16 0.00 -4.89 -2.34
N GLY A 17 0.57 -5.61 -1.37
CA GLY A 17 -0.18 -6.38 -0.39
C GLY A 17 -1.15 -5.52 0.43
N ALA A 18 -0.73 -4.32 0.85
CA ALA A 18 -1.59 -3.35 1.53
C ALA A 18 -2.76 -2.90 0.62
N ALA A 19 -2.49 -2.56 -0.64
CA ALA A 19 -3.54 -2.16 -1.58
C ALA A 19 -4.55 -3.29 -1.86
N ILE A 20 -4.09 -4.54 -1.96
CA ILE A 20 -4.95 -5.72 -2.08
C ILE A 20 -5.84 -5.87 -0.84
N GLU A 21 -5.29 -5.71 0.37
CA GLU A 21 -6.07 -5.81 1.60
C GLU A 21 -7.16 -4.73 1.70
N VAL A 22 -6.84 -3.50 1.31
CA VAL A 22 -7.83 -2.43 1.20
C VAL A 22 -8.94 -2.81 0.23
N HIS A 23 -8.58 -3.28 -0.98
CA HIS A 23 -9.58 -3.66 -1.99
C HIS A 23 -10.44 -4.84 -1.54
N ARG A 24 -9.86 -5.86 -0.88
CA ARG A 24 -10.60 -7.01 -0.33
C ARG A 24 -11.63 -6.58 0.70
N ASN A 25 -11.31 -5.62 1.56
CA ASN A 25 -12.20 -5.15 2.61
C ASN A 25 -13.24 -4.12 2.14
N LYS A 26 -12.90 -3.27 1.17
CA LYS A 26 -13.76 -2.16 0.73
C LYS A 26 -14.55 -2.45 -0.55
N GLY A 27 -14.02 -3.28 -1.43
CA GLY A 27 -14.60 -3.53 -2.74
C GLY A 27 -14.46 -2.35 -3.72
N PRO A 28 -14.88 -2.54 -4.98
CA PRO A 28 -14.78 -1.51 -6.02
C PRO A 28 -15.78 -0.35 -5.83
N GLY A 29 -15.57 0.75 -6.54
CA GLY A 29 -16.56 1.83 -6.69
C GLY A 29 -16.43 3.01 -5.72
N LEU A 30 -15.42 3.02 -4.85
CA LEU A 30 -15.09 4.19 -4.03
C LEU A 30 -14.30 5.23 -4.83
N ILE A 31 -14.46 6.49 -4.46
CA ILE A 31 -13.62 7.58 -4.98
C ILE A 31 -12.18 7.43 -4.47
N GLU A 32 -11.23 7.96 -5.25
CA GLU A 32 -9.79 7.83 -5.01
C GLU A 32 -9.37 8.29 -3.61
N SER A 33 -9.88 9.43 -3.13
CA SER A 33 -9.53 9.95 -1.80
C SER A 33 -9.92 9.04 -0.64
N ILE A 34 -10.92 8.17 -0.82
CA ILE A 34 -11.27 7.16 0.19
C ILE A 34 -10.29 5.98 0.11
N TYR A 35 -9.92 5.56 -1.10
CA TYR A 35 -8.89 4.54 -1.30
C TYR A 35 -7.54 4.97 -0.71
N GLU A 36 -7.13 6.21 -0.95
CA GLU A 36 -5.90 6.80 -0.40
C GLU A 36 -5.89 6.77 1.13
N ARG A 37 -6.96 7.24 1.78
CA ARG A 37 -7.07 7.20 3.25
C ARG A 37 -7.05 5.77 3.80
N CYS A 38 -7.70 4.83 3.12
CA CYS A 38 -7.66 3.43 3.52
C CYS A 38 -6.26 2.84 3.35
N LEU A 39 -5.58 3.16 2.26
CA LEU A 39 -4.22 2.70 2.00
C LEU A 39 -3.22 3.26 3.00
N LEU A 40 -3.29 4.57 3.31
CA LEU A 40 -2.46 5.17 4.34
C LEU A 40 -2.66 4.50 5.70
N ARG A 41 -3.91 4.19 6.07
CA ARG A 41 -4.18 3.46 7.30
C ARG A 41 -3.60 2.04 7.28
N GLU A 42 -3.71 1.32 6.16
CA GLU A 42 -3.13 -0.02 6.03
C GLU A 42 -1.59 0.00 6.07
N LEU A 43 -0.95 0.99 5.43
CA LEU A 43 0.50 1.20 5.48
C LEU A 43 0.96 1.54 6.90
N GLU A 44 0.21 2.37 7.63
CA GLU A 44 0.47 2.68 9.04
C GLU A 44 0.43 1.41 9.92
N LEU A 45 -0.57 0.55 9.73
CA LEU A 45 -0.68 -0.74 10.45
C LEU A 45 0.51 -1.68 10.18
N ARG A 46 1.11 -1.57 8.99
CA ARG A 46 2.32 -2.31 8.60
C ARG A 46 3.63 -1.60 8.96
N SER A 47 3.56 -0.46 9.64
CA SER A 47 4.72 0.38 9.97
C SER A 47 5.52 0.84 8.73
N ILE A 48 4.83 1.03 7.60
CA ILE A 48 5.42 1.54 6.37
C ILE A 48 5.22 3.06 6.32
N PRO A 49 6.29 3.87 6.32
CA PRO A 49 6.15 5.31 6.29
C PRO A 49 5.60 5.78 4.94
N ALA A 50 4.52 6.55 4.99
CA ALA A 50 3.90 7.19 3.85
C ALA A 50 3.30 8.53 4.26
N THR A 51 3.23 9.48 3.32
CA THR A 51 2.57 10.78 3.48
C THR A 51 1.46 10.91 2.45
N MET A 52 0.46 11.73 2.75
CA MET A 52 -0.48 12.21 1.74
C MET A 52 0.23 13.15 0.77
#